data_AF-A0A6G0IZG7-F1
#
_entry.id   AF-A0A6G0IZG7-F1
#
_cell.length_a   1.000
_cell.length_b   1.000
_cell.length_c   1.000
_cell.angle_alpha   90.00
_cell.angle_beta   90.00
_cell.angle_gamma   90.00
#
_symmetry.space_group_name_H-M   'P 1'
#
loop_
_entity.id
_entity.type
_entity.pdbx_description
1 polymer ?
#
loop_
_entity_poly.entity_id
_entity_poly.type
_entity_poly.pdbx_seq_one_letter_code
_entity_poly.pdbx_strand_id
1 'polypeptide(L)'
;MNTLEPRYRIPSRQHFSQMVMPKLYQEQKLLFGSDITEHKLIVDVTTRWNSSLDMLERYLDLQPAVAAALLSPEVRHNTHEIDTLDNLDIRDPEDIMKLLKPLKTVTTVLSDEQNPTVSLIVPLKHTIEQSMLPVEEDSTTVSMMKKAIFNNL
;
A
#
# COMPACT_ATOMS: atom_id res chain seq x y z
N MET A 1 -12.10 6.86 -12.25
CA MET A 1 -11.47 7.86 -11.37
C MET A 1 -12.34 9.11 -11.37
N ASN A 2 -12.61 9.65 -10.18
CA ASN A 2 -13.06 11.02 -9.89
C ASN A 2 -14.54 11.23 -9.61
N THR A 3 -14.91 11.02 -8.35
CA THR A 3 -15.27 12.19 -7.56
C THR A 3 -14.45 12.13 -6.27
N LEU A 4 -13.39 12.92 -6.17
CA LEU A 4 -12.88 13.28 -4.85
C LEU A 4 -14.01 14.00 -4.11
N GLU A 5 -14.03 13.91 -2.78
CA GLU A 5 -14.97 14.66 -1.94
C GLU A 5 -15.07 16.10 -2.49
N PRO A 6 -16.25 16.61 -2.88
CA PRO A 6 -16.37 17.89 -3.59
C PRO A 6 -15.77 19.09 -2.86
N ARG A 7 -15.52 18.93 -1.56
CA ARG A 7 -14.89 19.90 -0.67
C ARG A 7 -13.36 19.82 -0.65
N TYR A 8 -12.79 18.71 -1.12
CA TYR A 8 -11.35 18.48 -1.14
C TYR A 8 -10.68 19.22 -2.31
N ARG A 9 -9.85 20.21 -1.99
CA ARG A 9 -9.00 20.88 -2.98
C ARG A 9 -7.65 20.19 -3.04
N ILE A 10 -7.29 19.70 -4.22
CA ILE A 10 -5.98 19.10 -4.46
C ILE A 10 -4.90 20.16 -4.19
N PRO A 11 -3.97 19.93 -3.24
CA PRO A 11 -2.90 20.88 -2.96
C PRO A 11 -1.95 21.05 -4.14
N SER A 12 -1.32 22.22 -4.26
CA SER A 12 -0.33 22.45 -5.31
C SER A 12 0.93 21.62 -5.07
N ARG A 13 1.65 21.29 -6.16
CA ARG A 13 2.96 20.61 -6.05
C ARG A 13 3.93 21.37 -5.15
N GLN A 14 3.94 22.70 -5.23
CA GLN A 14 4.80 23.55 -4.40
C GLN A 14 4.46 23.37 -2.92
N HIS A 15 3.18 23.51 -2.56
CA HIS A 15 2.71 23.28 -1.19
C HIS A 15 3.10 21.90 -0.69
N PHE A 16 2.85 20.84 -1.48
CA PHE A 16 3.24 19.49 -1.10
C PHE A 16 4.75 19.34 -0.87
N SER A 17 5.57 19.87 -1.79
CA SER A 17 7.03 19.76 -1.71
C SER A 17 7.68 20.60 -0.61
N GLN A 18 7.12 21.76 -0.29
CA GLN A 18 7.71 22.73 0.64
C GLN A 18 7.14 22.64 2.06
N MET A 19 5.92 22.12 2.20
CA MET A 19 5.23 22.03 3.50
C MET A 19 5.01 20.57 3.91
N VAL A 20 4.28 19.81 3.10
CA VAL A 20 3.82 18.45 3.47
C VAL A 20 4.99 17.48 3.58
N MET A 21 5.90 17.46 2.59
CA MET A 21 7.01 16.52 2.58
C MET A 21 8.02 16.75 3.72
N PRO A 22 8.49 17.98 3.98
CA PRO A 22 9.36 18.24 5.14
C PRO A 22 8.69 17.86 6.46
N LYS A 23 7.39 18.15 6.61
CA LYS A 23 6.63 17.77 7.80
C LYS A 23 6.55 16.26 7.96
N LEU A 24 6.24 15.53 6.88
CA LEU A 24 6.23 14.08 6.88
C LEU A 24 7.58 13.49 7.32
N TYR A 25 8.70 14.00 6.82
CA TYR A 25 10.03 13.53 7.23
C TYR A 25 10.36 13.84 8.68
N GLN A 26 9.93 15.00 9.17
CA GLN A 26 10.04 15.36 10.58
C GLN A 26 9.29 14.34 11.46
N GLU A 27 8.04 14.03 11.12
CA GLU A 27 7.24 13.05 11.87
C GLU A 27 7.83 11.64 11.80
N GLN A 28 8.41 11.24 10.65
CA GLN A 28 9.12 9.96 10.56
C GLN A 28 10.30 9.88 11.53
N LYS A 29 11.12 10.93 11.63
CA LYS A 29 12.26 10.97 12.56
C LYS A 29 11.81 10.98 14.02
N LEU A 30 10.71 11.67 14.33
CA LEU A 30 10.16 11.73 15.68
C LEU A 30 9.59 10.38 16.14
N LEU A 31 8.89 9.66 15.25
CA LEU A 31 8.20 8.42 15.58
C LEU A 31 9.09 7.18 15.45
N PHE A 32 10.02 7.15 14.50
CA PHE A 32 10.83 5.98 14.17
C PHE A 32 12.31 6.13 14.55
N GLY A 33 12.73 7.30 15.04
CA GLY A 33 14.10 7.60 15.47
C GLY A 33 14.88 8.50 14.52
N SER A 34 15.92 9.17 15.01
CA SER A 34 16.69 10.16 14.23
C SER A 34 17.50 9.57 13.08
N ASP A 35 17.86 8.29 13.17
CA ASP A 35 18.83 7.64 12.28
C ASP A 35 18.17 6.85 11.14
N ILE A 36 16.85 7.03 10.95
CA ILE A 36 16.12 6.38 9.87
C ILE A 36 16.41 6.99 8.51
N THR A 37 16.26 6.18 7.47
CA THR A 37 16.17 6.70 6.10
C THR A 37 14.76 7.25 5.86
N GLU A 38 14.65 8.51 5.46
CA GLU A 38 13.38 9.16 5.14
C GLU A 38 12.78 8.54 3.86
N HIS A 39 11.47 8.25 3.91
CA HIS A 39 10.76 7.66 2.77
C HIS A 39 9.66 8.59 2.25
N LYS A 40 9.54 8.65 0.92
CA LYS A 40 8.37 9.25 0.25
C LYS A 40 7.25 8.23 0.12
N LEU A 41 6.01 8.70 0.01
CA LEU A 41 4.91 7.86 -0.47
C LEU A 41 5.16 7.45 -1.93
N ILE A 42 4.71 6.24 -2.28
CA ILE A 42 4.76 5.72 -3.66
C ILE A 42 3.42 6.03 -4.31
N VAL A 43 3.46 6.47 -5.56
CA VAL A 43 2.26 6.72 -6.36
C VAL A 43 1.99 5.50 -7.22
N ASP A 44 0.71 5.11 -7.31
CA ASP A 44 0.27 4.04 -8.20
C ASP A 44 0.56 4.36 -9.68
N VAL A 45 0.98 3.34 -10.44
CA VAL A 45 1.33 3.43 -11.84
C VAL A 45 0.61 2.31 -12.60
N THR A 46 -0.42 2.67 -13.35
CA THR A 46 -1.32 1.71 -14.02
C THR A 46 -0.63 0.69 -14.93
N THR A 47 0.55 1.00 -15.47
CA THR A 47 1.32 0.10 -16.34
C THR A 47 2.19 -0.90 -15.59
N ARG A 48 2.33 -0.78 -14.27
CA ARG A 48 3.14 -1.67 -13.43
C ARG A 48 2.25 -2.33 -12.40
N TRP A 49 1.88 -3.59 -12.63
CA TRP A 49 0.92 -4.31 -11.78
C TRP A 49 1.22 -4.28 -10.26
N ASN A 50 2.51 -4.24 -9.88
CA ASN A 50 2.94 -4.18 -8.48
C ASN A 50 2.78 -2.80 -7.81
N SER A 51 2.59 -1.72 -8.56
CA SER A 51 2.66 -0.36 -8.01
C SER A 51 1.58 -0.10 -6.97
N SER A 52 0.39 -0.67 -7.14
CA SER A 52 -0.69 -0.47 -6.18
C SER A 52 -0.38 -1.15 -4.85
N LEU A 53 0.21 -2.35 -4.89
CA LEU A 53 0.66 -3.06 -3.70
C LEU A 53 1.86 -2.35 -3.04
N ASP A 54 2.82 -1.86 -3.84
CA ASP A 54 3.97 -1.08 -3.34
C ASP A 54 3.52 0.22 -2.65
N MET A 55 2.51 0.89 -3.20
CA MET A 55 1.88 2.07 -2.61
C MET A 55 1.21 1.76 -1.27
N LEU A 56 0.42 0.68 -1.19
CA LEU A 56 -0.23 0.26 0.06
C LEU A 56 0.78 -0.14 1.13
N GLU A 57 1.78 -0.95 0.78
CA GLU A 57 2.87 -1.36 1.68
C GLU A 57 3.59 -0.12 2.25
N ARG A 58 3.96 0.84 1.39
CA ARG A 58 4.57 2.11 1.84
C ARG A 58 3.65 2.96 2.70
N TYR A 59 2.36 3.01 2.38
CA TYR A 59 1.40 3.77 3.16
C TYR A 59 1.27 3.19 4.57
N LEU A 60 1.11 1.87 4.70
CA LEU A 60 1.02 1.18 5.99
C LEU A 60 2.26 1.42 6.86
N ASP A 61 3.46 1.31 6.28
CA ASP A 61 4.72 1.58 6.98
C ASP A 61 4.81 3.02 7.53
N LEU A 62 4.24 3.98 6.80
CA LEU A 62 4.30 5.40 7.14
C LEU A 62 3.03 5.92 7.80
N GLN A 63 2.01 5.10 8.03
CA GLN A 63 0.67 5.53 8.44
C GLN A 63 0.70 6.45 9.67
N PRO A 64 1.46 6.14 10.75
CA PRO A 64 1.51 7.01 11.92
C PRO A 64 2.11 8.39 11.61
N ALA A 65 3.17 8.43 10.79
CA ALA A 65 3.83 9.67 10.39
C ALA A 65 2.97 10.49 9.41
N VAL A 66 2.24 9.83 8.51
CA VAL A 66 1.28 10.47 7.61
C VAL A 66 0.14 11.09 8.41
N ALA A 67 -0.45 10.35 9.35
CA ALA A 67 -1.50 10.86 10.21
C ALA A 67 -1.04 12.07 11.03
N ALA A 68 0.12 11.98 11.69
CA ALA A 68 0.70 13.08 12.45
C ALA A 68 0.97 14.32 11.58
N ALA A 69 1.53 14.12 10.38
CA ALA A 69 1.83 15.22 9.46
C ALA A 69 0.55 15.91 8.97
N LEU A 70 -0.48 15.14 8.61
CA LEU A 70 -1.76 15.68 8.14
C LEU A 70 -2.56 16.38 9.25
N LEU A 71 -2.42 15.95 10.51
CA LEU A 71 -3.09 16.58 11.66
C LEU A 71 -2.35 17.84 12.15
N SER A 72 -1.13 18.09 11.68
CA SER A 72 -0.32 19.21 12.12
C SER A 72 -0.87 20.57 11.68
N PRO A 73 -0.79 21.62 12.52
CA PRO A 73 -1.29 22.95 12.16
C PRO A 73 -0.64 23.56 10.91
N GLU A 74 0.59 23.16 10.59
CA GLU A 74 1.34 23.68 9.44
C GLU A 74 0.82 23.14 8.10
N VAL A 75 0.24 21.94 8.11
CA VAL A 75 -0.31 21.26 6.93
C VAL A 75 -1.84 21.39 6.89
N ARG A 76 -2.48 21.35 8.06
CA ARG A 76 -3.93 21.36 8.20
C ARG A 76 -4.48 22.77 7.99
N HIS A 77 -4.91 23.05 6.76
CA HIS A 77 -5.58 24.31 6.43
C HIS A 77 -7.07 24.34 6.84
N ASN A 78 -7.76 23.19 6.88
CA ASN A 78 -9.16 23.09 7.26
C ASN A 78 -9.45 21.73 7.94
N THR A 79 -10.16 21.76 9.06
CA THR A 79 -10.46 20.58 9.87
C THR A 79 -11.38 19.57 9.16
N HIS A 80 -12.16 20.03 8.18
CA HIS A 80 -13.09 19.20 7.39
C HIS A 80 -12.52 18.65 6.08
N GLU A 81 -11.27 18.94 5.75
CA GLU A 81 -10.64 18.53 4.47
C GLU A 81 -9.74 17.30 4.60
N ILE A 82 -9.44 16.86 5.82
CA ILE A 82 -8.54 15.73 6.06
C ILE A 82 -9.31 14.68 6.83
N ASP A 83 -9.86 13.72 6.08
CA ASP A 83 -10.34 12.46 6.63
C ASP A 83 -9.16 11.49 6.64
N THR A 84 -8.68 11.13 7.82
CA THR A 84 -7.62 10.13 7.97
C THR A 84 -8.28 8.77 8.13
N LEU A 85 -7.81 7.79 7.35
CA LEU A 85 -8.28 6.40 7.48
C LEU A 85 -8.18 5.95 8.94
N ASP A 86 -9.29 5.45 9.47
CA ASP A 86 -9.35 4.92 10.83
C ASP A 86 -8.81 3.47 10.89
N ASN A 87 -8.78 2.87 12.08
CA ASN A 87 -8.27 1.50 12.24
C ASN A 87 -9.12 0.45 11.50
N LEU A 88 -10.40 0.73 11.22
CA LEU A 88 -11.26 -0.16 10.46
C LEU A 88 -10.92 -0.05 8.97
N ASP A 89 -10.67 1.16 8.48
CA ASP A 89 -10.25 1.44 7.11
C ASP A 89 -8.88 0.83 6.75
N ILE A 90 -8.00 0.63 7.75
CA ILE A 90 -6.64 0.10 7.54
C ILE A 90 -6.62 -1.44 7.45
N ARG A 91 -7.65 -2.13 7.98
CA ARG A 91 -7.72 -3.59 7.98
C ARG A 91 -7.73 -4.17 6.56
N ASP A 92 -8.53 -3.59 5.66
CA ASP A 92 -8.62 -4.06 4.28
C ASP A 92 -7.27 -3.98 3.55
N PRO A 93 -6.55 -2.84 3.55
CA PRO A 93 -5.18 -2.75 3.03
C PRO A 93 -4.21 -3.79 3.61
N GLU A 94 -4.25 -4.05 4.92
CA GLU A 94 -3.38 -5.06 5.56
C GLU A 94 -3.69 -6.47 5.05
N ASP A 95 -4.97 -6.81 4.96
CA ASP A 95 -5.44 -8.10 4.48
C ASP A 95 -5.12 -8.29 2.98
N ILE A 96 -5.35 -7.26 2.16
CA ILE A 96 -4.96 -7.21 0.74
C ILE A 96 -3.46 -7.41 0.59
N MET A 97 -2.64 -6.74 1.42
CA MET A 97 -1.19 -6.89 1.38
C MET A 97 -0.78 -8.32 1.69
N LYS A 98 -1.32 -8.93 2.75
CA LYS A 98 -1.04 -10.34 3.11
C LYS A 98 -1.41 -11.29 1.97
N LEU A 99 -2.57 -11.07 1.34
CA LEU A 99 -3.05 -11.90 0.24
C LEU A 99 -2.18 -11.80 -1.02
N LEU A 100 -1.75 -10.60 -1.39
CA LEU A 100 -1.04 -10.36 -2.65
C LEU A 100 0.49 -10.51 -2.54
N LYS A 101 1.06 -10.46 -1.34
CA LYS A 101 2.51 -10.59 -1.12
C LYS A 101 3.11 -11.89 -1.69
N PRO A 102 2.48 -13.08 -1.55
CA PRO A 102 2.94 -14.29 -2.21
C PRO A 102 3.03 -14.17 -3.74
N LEU A 103 2.05 -13.52 -4.39
CA LEU A 103 2.03 -13.32 -5.85
C LEU A 103 3.17 -12.40 -6.32
N LYS A 104 3.43 -11.32 -5.56
CA LYS A 104 4.57 -10.42 -5.78
C LYS A 104 5.90 -11.15 -5.64
N THR A 105 6.04 -12.00 -4.62
CA THR A 105 7.23 -12.84 -4.40
C THR A 105 7.44 -13.81 -5.56
N VAL A 106 6.42 -14.56 -5.96
CA VAL A 106 6.50 -15.50 -7.09
C VAL A 106 6.93 -14.80 -8.37
N THR A 107 6.34 -13.65 -8.67
CA THR A 107 6.71 -12.88 -9.88
C THR A 107 8.15 -12.40 -9.83
N THR A 108 8.62 -12.00 -8.65
CA THR A 108 10.03 -11.60 -8.46
C THR A 108 10.98 -12.77 -8.68
N VAL A 109 10.66 -13.94 -8.12
CA VAL A 109 11.44 -15.18 -8.32
C VAL A 109 11.47 -15.59 -9.79
N LEU A 110 10.33 -15.57 -10.47
CA LEU A 110 10.25 -15.94 -11.89
C LEU A 110 10.93 -14.94 -12.83
N SER A 111 11.19 -13.71 -12.35
CA SER A 111 11.91 -12.68 -13.09
C SER A 111 13.43 -12.72 -12.88
N ASP A 112 13.96 -13.69 -12.14
CA ASP A 112 15.40 -13.88 -11.98
C ASP A 112 16.03 -14.31 -13.32
N GLU A 113 17.03 -13.54 -13.77
CA GLU A 113 17.78 -13.79 -15.01
C GLU A 113 19.07 -14.60 -14.80
N GLN A 114 19.54 -14.71 -13.57
CA GLN A 114 20.79 -15.38 -13.21
C GLN A 114 20.60 -16.87 -12.95
N ASN A 115 19.37 -17.30 -12.64
CA ASN A 115 19.03 -18.69 -12.33
C ASN A 115 17.89 -19.20 -13.22
N PRO A 116 17.92 -20.46 -13.71
CA PRO A 116 16.79 -21.01 -14.46
C PRO A 116 15.51 -21.07 -13.62
N THR A 117 14.46 -20.38 -14.06
CA THR A 117 13.18 -20.28 -13.32
C THR A 117 12.07 -21.20 -13.85
N VAL A 118 12.22 -21.77 -15.05
CA VAL A 118 11.18 -22.60 -15.70
C VAL A 118 10.77 -23.81 -14.84
N SER A 119 11.72 -24.45 -14.16
CA SER A 119 11.46 -25.58 -13.25
C SER A 119 10.62 -25.19 -12.03
N LEU A 120 10.53 -23.90 -11.71
CA LEU A 120 9.78 -23.39 -10.57
C LEU A 120 8.31 -23.10 -10.90
N ILE A 121 7.93 -23.05 -12.18
CA ILE A 121 6.57 -22.64 -12.59
C ILE A 121 5.50 -23.55 -11.97
N VAL A 122 5.65 -24.87 -12.11
CA VAL A 122 4.68 -25.85 -11.59
C VAL A 122 4.57 -25.81 -10.06
N PRO A 123 5.68 -25.90 -9.28
CA PRO A 123 5.56 -25.85 -7.83
C PRO A 123 5.01 -24.50 -7.33
N LEU A 124 5.41 -23.38 -7.93
CA LEU A 124 4.89 -22.06 -7.52
C LEU A 124 3.41 -21.88 -7.87
N LYS A 125 2.94 -22.37 -9.03
CA LYS A 125 1.50 -22.41 -9.36
C LYS A 125 0.72 -23.17 -8.30
N HIS A 126 1.20 -24.36 -7.94
CA HIS A 126 0.56 -25.18 -6.91
C HIS A 126 0.52 -24.47 -5.56
N THR A 127 1.61 -23.82 -5.14
CA THR A 127 1.63 -23.02 -3.90
C THR A 127 0.62 -21.87 -3.93
N ILE A 128 0.49 -21.17 -5.06
CA ILE A 128 -0.50 -20.11 -5.21
C ILE A 128 -1.91 -20.69 -5.08
N GLU A 129 -2.25 -21.76 -5.79
CA GLU A 129 -3.58 -22.39 -5.72
C GLU A 129 -3.95 -22.76 -4.28
N GLN A 130 -3.03 -23.37 -3.54
CA GLN A 130 -3.26 -23.71 -2.13
C GLN A 130 -3.49 -22.47 -1.26
N SER A 131 -2.74 -21.39 -1.50
CA SER A 131 -2.90 -20.13 -0.75
C SER A 131 -4.22 -19.39 -1.03
N MET A 132 -4.87 -19.67 -2.16
CA MET A 132 -6.12 -19.06 -2.58
C MET A 132 -7.36 -19.86 -2.16
N LEU A 133 -7.20 -21.01 -1.50
CA LEU A 133 -8.32 -21.74 -0.94
C LEU A 133 -9.01 -20.92 0.17
N PRO A 134 -10.35 -21.03 0.28
CA PRO A 134 -11.10 -20.32 1.31
C PRO A 134 -10.73 -20.84 2.70
N VAL A 135 -10.59 -19.92 3.65
CA VAL A 135 -10.30 -20.21 5.06
C VAL A 135 -11.36 -19.53 5.92
N GLU A 136 -11.77 -20.14 7.05
CA GLU A 136 -12.87 -19.62 7.87
C GLU A 136 -12.58 -18.23 8.45
N GLU A 137 -11.31 -17.91 8.69
CA GLU A 137 -10.86 -16.62 9.20
C GLU A 137 -10.76 -15.53 8.12
N ASP A 138 -11.00 -15.83 6.85
CA ASP A 138 -10.92 -14.84 5.77
C ASP A 138 -11.97 -13.73 5.97
N SER A 139 -11.52 -12.46 5.91
CA SER A 139 -12.44 -11.33 5.81
C SER A 139 -13.26 -11.41 4.52
N THR A 140 -14.41 -10.72 4.48
CA THR A 140 -15.26 -10.69 3.28
C THR A 140 -14.47 -10.22 2.05
N THR A 141 -13.63 -9.19 2.22
CA THR A 141 -12.73 -8.67 1.18
C THR A 141 -11.77 -9.76 0.68
N VAL A 142 -11.07 -10.45 1.57
CA VAL A 142 -10.11 -11.51 1.22
C VAL A 142 -10.81 -12.67 0.50
N SER A 143 -11.95 -13.11 1.00
CA SER A 143 -12.70 -14.22 0.40
C SER A 143 -13.15 -13.90 -1.03
N MET A 144 -13.64 -12.68 -1.28
CA MET A 144 -14.01 -12.23 -2.63
C MET A 144 -12.79 -12.17 -3.55
N MET A 145 -11.66 -11.66 -3.07
CA MET A 145 -10.43 -11.56 -3.86
C MET A 145 -9.82 -12.92 -4.17
N LYS A 146 -9.72 -13.81 -3.18
CA LYS A 146 -9.26 -15.20 -3.37
C LYS A 146 -10.08 -15.90 -4.45
N LYS A 147 -11.41 -15.78 -4.40
CA LYS A 147 -12.31 -16.34 -5.42
C LYS A 147 -12.06 -15.73 -6.80
N ALA A 148 -11.88 -14.41 -6.89
CA ALA A 148 -11.59 -13.74 -8.16
C ALA A 148 -10.24 -14.19 -8.75
N ILE A 149 -9.20 -14.30 -7.93
CA ILE A 149 -7.87 -14.77 -8.34
C ILE A 149 -7.94 -16.24 -8.77
N PHE A 150 -8.56 -17.10 -7.96
CA PHE A 150 -8.67 -18.54 -8.22
C PHE A 150 -9.39 -18.85 -9.53
N ASN A 151 -10.43 -18.07 -9.89
CA ASN A 151 -11.13 -18.24 -11.16
C ASN A 151 -10.30 -17.85 -12.41
N ASN A 152 -9.15 -17.20 -12.23
CA ASN A 152 -8.26 -16.75 -13.31
C ASN A 152 -6.88 -17.45 -13.29
N LEU A 153 -6.68 -18.45 -12.41
CA LEU A 153 -5.47 -19.29 -12.36
C LEU A 153 -5.60 -20.55 -13.22
#